data_AF-A0AAW7UC81-F1
#
_entry.id   AF-A0AAW7UC81-F1
#
_cell.length_a   1.000
_cell.length_b   1.000
_cell.length_c   1.000
_cell.angle_alpha   90.00
_cell.angle_beta   90.00
_cell.angle_gamma   90.00
#
_symmetry.space_group_name_H-M   'P 1'
#
loop_
_entity.id
_entity.type
_entity.pdbx_description
1 polymer ?
#
loop_
_entity_poly.entity_id
_entity_poly.type
_entity_poly.pdbx_seq_one_letter_code
_entity_poly.pdbx_strand_id
1 'polypeptide(L)'
;MMKHAFILSDCEPPESEEKPYALLTANPTKGHHFIAQTEQRQHAFNSHVNPQNQNVYRWPLSLFRERYRGRADSVNIENNLEVNNLYTLAFVEGSGGIQYNLENWFSRHEGGYEEACGYLRHLEQGRQKAPKALWRVLQLKLLGILRNPYNHNNLFVHRLHQAILAQLPHISTEFVTLIAQRPQPRLRRILKKFAFTPDGYTRWLANLYGMLSEGVLQPSLFERLFAALFSQPEAVKIELYRYPDQSGYCFFADSSYCLQYSEKTLSVGVSVAADMFAIVHLQSSHWRNIEENFAEQLLPRADIPVTVVDNNHTQRIVYNRLCIRWAHEAVFGKSNRKDAYF
;
A
#
# COMPACT_ATOMS: atom_id res chain seq x y z
N MET A 1 -32.64 -6.97 -2.93
CA MET A 1 -32.30 -6.23 -4.17
C MET A 1 -30.79 -6.26 -4.33
N MET A 2 -30.27 -6.85 -5.41
CA MET A 2 -28.83 -6.80 -5.71
C MET A 2 -28.45 -5.37 -6.12
N LYS A 3 -27.62 -4.71 -5.29
CA LYS A 3 -26.98 -3.44 -5.65
C LYS A 3 -26.00 -3.72 -6.78
N HIS A 4 -26.37 -3.37 -8.01
CA HIS A 4 -25.46 -3.38 -9.15
C HIS A 4 -24.58 -2.15 -9.02
N ALA A 5 -23.31 -2.34 -8.68
CA ALA A 5 -22.38 -1.22 -8.51
C ALA A 5 -21.62 -0.96 -9.82
N PHE A 6 -22.10 -0.02 -10.64
CA PHE A 6 -21.31 0.66 -11.66
C PHE A 6 -21.90 2.03 -12.00
N ILE A 7 -21.14 3.13 -11.87
CA ILE A 7 -21.44 4.36 -12.62
C ILE A 7 -20.14 5.01 -13.11
N LEU A 8 -19.99 5.05 -14.43
CA LEU A 8 -19.08 5.93 -15.17
C LEU A 8 -19.97 7.01 -15.78
N SER A 9 -19.95 8.23 -15.26
CA SER A 9 -20.80 9.33 -15.74
C SER A 9 -20.00 10.63 -15.79
N ASP A 10 -20.20 11.36 -16.88
CA ASP A 10 -19.75 12.75 -17.09
C ASP A 10 -20.85 13.77 -16.75
N CYS A 11 -21.95 13.35 -16.11
CA CYS A 11 -23.08 14.22 -15.74
C CYS A 11 -23.07 14.58 -14.25
N GLU A 12 -23.41 15.85 -13.94
CA GLU A 12 -23.75 16.26 -12.57
C GLU A 12 -25.05 15.57 -12.13
N PRO A 13 -25.10 14.95 -10.94
CA PRO A 13 -26.35 14.40 -10.42
C PRO A 13 -27.35 15.53 -10.17
N PRO A 14 -28.66 15.31 -10.42
CA PRO A 14 -29.69 16.30 -10.11
C PRO A 14 -29.67 16.65 -8.62
N GLU A 15 -29.93 17.93 -8.27
CA GLU A 15 -29.79 18.48 -6.91
C GLU A 15 -30.62 17.77 -5.81
N SER A 16 -31.54 16.86 -6.20
CA SER A 16 -32.44 16.15 -5.29
C SER A 16 -32.11 14.66 -5.06
N GLU A 17 -31.06 14.10 -5.67
CA GLU A 17 -30.64 12.71 -5.42
C GLU A 17 -29.31 12.66 -4.66
N GLU A 18 -29.21 11.77 -3.65
CA GLU A 18 -27.94 11.48 -2.97
C GLU A 18 -26.86 11.20 -4.02
N LYS A 19 -25.76 11.95 -3.99
CA LYS A 19 -24.64 11.78 -4.93
C LYS A 19 -24.26 10.29 -4.99
N PRO A 20 -24.19 9.66 -6.18
CA PRO A 20 -23.76 8.27 -6.26
C PRO A 20 -22.32 8.15 -5.75
N TYR A 21 -22.14 7.52 -4.59
CA TYR A 21 -20.85 7.36 -3.90
C TYR A 21 -19.83 6.46 -4.65
N ALA A 22 -20.16 6.03 -5.87
CA ALA A 22 -19.32 5.28 -6.81
C ALA A 22 -18.83 6.13 -8.01
N LEU A 23 -18.76 7.45 -7.90
CA LEU A 23 -18.32 8.28 -9.03
C LEU A 23 -16.80 8.15 -9.26
N LEU A 24 -16.41 7.53 -10.38
CA LEU A 24 -15.07 7.66 -10.94
C LEU A 24 -14.99 8.96 -11.73
N THR A 25 -14.18 9.91 -11.26
CA THR A 25 -13.93 11.15 -12.01
C THR A 25 -12.76 10.93 -12.97
N ALA A 26 -12.98 11.28 -14.23
CA ALA A 26 -11.96 11.25 -15.24
C ALA A 26 -10.83 12.25 -14.89
N ASN A 27 -9.57 11.86 -15.02
CA ASN A 27 -8.44 12.73 -14.71
C ASN A 27 -7.25 12.50 -15.67
N PRO A 28 -6.31 13.46 -15.79
CA PRO A 28 -5.22 13.38 -16.75
C PRO A 28 -3.99 12.60 -16.23
N THR A 29 -4.01 12.08 -15.00
CA THR A 29 -2.86 11.41 -14.39
C THR A 29 -2.54 10.13 -15.15
N LYS A 30 -1.30 10.06 -15.64
CA LYS A 30 -0.77 8.88 -16.37
C LYS A 30 0.15 8.07 -15.48
N GLY A 31 1.06 8.73 -14.78
CA GLY A 31 2.00 8.05 -13.90
C GLY A 31 1.34 7.63 -12.61
N HIS A 32 1.22 6.32 -12.42
CA HIS A 32 0.55 5.75 -11.26
C HIS A 32 1.55 5.05 -10.34
N HIS A 33 1.70 5.59 -9.14
CA HIS A 33 2.61 5.07 -8.11
C HIS A 33 1.99 3.85 -7.42
N PHE A 34 2.75 2.77 -7.33
CA PHE A 34 2.35 1.61 -6.53
C PHE A 34 2.89 1.63 -5.10
N ILE A 35 3.91 2.45 -4.85
CA ILE A 35 4.28 2.92 -3.51
C ILE A 35 4.13 4.44 -3.47
N ALA A 36 3.33 4.95 -2.54
CA ALA A 36 2.94 6.37 -2.51
C ALA A 36 4.15 7.29 -2.49
N GLN A 37 4.10 8.42 -3.19
CA GLN A 37 5.19 9.38 -3.14
C GLN A 37 5.40 9.90 -1.71
N THR A 38 4.33 10.18 -0.97
CA THR A 38 4.39 10.63 0.43
C THR A 38 5.13 9.64 1.33
N GLU A 39 5.00 8.34 1.07
CA GLU A 39 5.77 7.29 1.72
C GLU A 39 7.26 7.36 1.32
N GLN A 40 7.55 7.44 0.03
CA GLN A 40 8.94 7.49 -0.45
C GLN A 40 9.69 8.72 0.07
N ARG A 41 9.02 9.87 0.19
CA ARG A 41 9.61 11.12 0.72
C ARG A 41 10.07 11.01 2.17
N GLN A 42 9.46 10.13 2.98
CA GLN A 42 9.95 9.84 4.33
C GLN A 42 11.32 9.14 4.34
N HIS A 43 11.82 8.74 3.17
CA HIS A 43 13.15 8.19 2.96
C HIS A 43 14.07 9.08 2.13
N ALA A 44 13.63 10.28 1.74
CA ALA A 44 14.42 11.17 0.89
C ALA A 44 15.71 11.61 1.59
N PHE A 45 16.83 11.59 0.86
CA PHE A 45 18.11 12.06 1.36
C PHE A 45 18.28 13.58 1.22
N ASN A 46 17.51 14.19 0.33
CA ASN A 46 17.48 15.62 0.07
C ASN A 46 16.11 16.23 0.44
N SER A 47 15.58 15.89 1.62
CA SER A 47 14.23 16.29 2.07
C SER A 47 13.95 17.81 2.17
N HIS A 48 14.98 18.65 2.00
CA HIS A 48 14.93 20.10 2.05
C HIS A 48 14.60 20.74 0.69
N VAL A 49 14.67 19.97 -0.41
CA VAL A 49 14.28 20.47 -1.73
C VAL A 49 12.78 20.30 -1.98
N ASN A 50 12.26 20.99 -3.00
CA ASN A 50 10.88 20.85 -3.44
C ASN A 50 10.49 19.37 -3.63
N PRO A 51 9.28 18.94 -3.24
CA PRO A 51 8.87 17.53 -3.29
C PRO A 51 9.09 16.82 -4.63
N GLN A 52 8.94 17.53 -5.76
CA GLN A 52 9.15 17.01 -7.11
C GLN A 52 10.62 16.67 -7.40
N ASN A 53 11.55 17.29 -6.68
CA ASN A 53 12.99 17.10 -6.83
C ASN A 53 13.59 16.17 -5.75
N GLN A 54 12.76 15.60 -4.88
CA GLN A 54 13.22 14.71 -3.83
C GLN A 54 13.59 13.35 -4.41
N ASN A 55 14.70 12.81 -3.91
CA ASN A 55 15.31 11.58 -4.37
C ASN A 55 15.52 10.61 -3.20
N VAL A 56 15.46 9.32 -3.53
CA VAL A 56 15.86 8.22 -2.64
C VAL A 56 16.98 7.43 -3.29
N TYR A 57 17.76 6.71 -2.49
CA TYR A 57 18.72 5.75 -3.02
C TYR A 57 18.04 4.41 -3.28
N ARG A 58 18.08 3.96 -4.54
CA ARG A 58 17.70 2.60 -4.96
C ARG A 58 18.91 1.68 -4.82
N TRP A 59 18.71 0.57 -4.13
CA TRP A 59 19.70 -0.49 -3.92
C TRP A 59 19.25 -1.76 -4.63
N PRO A 60 19.71 -2.00 -5.88
CA PRO A 60 19.46 -3.27 -6.56
C PRO A 60 19.89 -4.46 -5.72
N LEU A 61 19.12 -5.56 -5.75
CA LEU A 61 19.40 -6.74 -4.94
C LEU A 61 20.79 -7.37 -5.21
N SER A 62 21.37 -7.12 -6.37
CA SER A 62 22.73 -7.54 -6.70
C SER A 62 23.79 -6.97 -5.75
N LEU A 63 23.58 -5.78 -5.16
CA LEU A 63 24.49 -5.14 -4.18
C LEU A 63 24.65 -5.91 -2.87
N PHE A 64 23.74 -6.84 -2.58
CA PHE A 64 23.80 -7.64 -1.35
C PHE A 64 24.44 -9.02 -1.57
N ARG A 65 24.93 -9.31 -2.79
CA ARG A 65 25.67 -10.54 -3.12
C ARG A 65 27.18 -10.32 -2.95
N GLU A 66 27.90 -11.32 -2.44
CA GLU A 66 29.31 -11.22 -1.95
C GLU A 66 30.38 -10.78 -2.98
N ARG A 67 30.02 -10.45 -4.22
CA ARG A 67 30.99 -10.11 -5.30
C ARG A 67 30.59 -8.93 -6.18
N TYR A 68 29.49 -8.24 -5.89
CA TYR A 68 29.03 -7.13 -6.72
C TYR A 68 29.60 -5.79 -6.23
N ARG A 69 30.27 -5.04 -7.12
CA ARG A 69 30.92 -3.74 -6.82
C ARG A 69 30.14 -2.52 -7.33
N GLY A 70 28.85 -2.68 -7.61
CA GLY A 70 28.01 -1.56 -8.02
C GLY A 70 27.80 -0.54 -6.88
N ARG A 71 26.98 0.47 -7.16
CA ARG A 71 26.58 1.49 -6.19
C ARG A 71 25.05 1.61 -6.16
N ALA A 72 24.54 2.19 -5.10
CA ALA A 72 23.14 2.60 -5.05
C ALA A 72 22.92 3.79 -6.00
N ASP A 73 21.79 3.79 -6.68
CA ASP A 73 21.42 4.83 -7.64
C ASP A 73 20.54 5.88 -6.96
N SER A 74 20.81 7.16 -7.20
CA SER A 74 19.87 8.22 -6.83
C SER A 74 18.72 8.22 -7.84
N VAL A 75 17.49 7.97 -7.38
CA VAL A 75 16.29 8.00 -8.22
C VAL A 75 15.32 9.05 -7.71
N ASN A 76 14.70 9.77 -8.65
CA ASN A 76 13.72 10.80 -8.34
C ASN A 76 12.35 10.18 -8.00
N ILE A 77 11.75 10.62 -6.89
CA ILE A 77 10.51 10.05 -6.35
C ILE A 77 9.32 10.25 -7.30
N GLU A 78 9.28 11.36 -8.05
CA GLU A 78 8.20 11.69 -9.00
C GLU A 78 7.96 10.55 -9.99
N ASN A 79 9.02 9.88 -10.45
CA ASN A 79 8.95 8.83 -11.46
C ASN A 79 9.41 7.45 -10.92
N ASN A 80 9.63 7.34 -9.60
CA ASN A 80 10.09 6.09 -8.97
C ASN A 80 8.90 5.25 -8.48
N LEU A 81 8.98 3.93 -8.69
CA LEU A 81 7.93 2.97 -8.32
C LEU A 81 6.56 3.37 -8.89
N GLU A 82 6.61 3.81 -10.14
CA GLU A 82 5.51 4.34 -10.92
C GLU A 82 5.43 3.61 -12.26
N VAL A 83 4.21 3.44 -12.76
CA VAL A 83 3.96 2.90 -14.10
C VAL A 83 2.83 3.66 -14.77
N ASN A 84 3.13 4.17 -15.96
CA ASN A 84 2.14 4.80 -16.82
C ASN A 84 0.91 3.92 -17.09
N ASN A 85 -0.27 4.44 -16.74
CA ASN A 85 -1.60 3.87 -16.92
C ASN A 85 -1.84 2.57 -16.14
N LEU A 86 -1.10 2.33 -15.04
CA LEU A 86 -1.25 1.12 -14.23
C LEU A 86 -2.65 0.91 -13.64
N TYR A 87 -3.32 1.96 -13.19
CA TYR A 87 -4.65 1.85 -12.57
C TYR A 87 -5.77 2.39 -13.47
N THR A 88 -5.51 2.50 -14.77
CA THR A 88 -6.50 2.98 -15.73
C THR A 88 -7.56 1.92 -15.98
N LEU A 89 -8.81 2.23 -15.68
CA LEU A 89 -9.96 1.38 -15.94
C LEU A 89 -10.42 1.53 -17.39
N ALA A 90 -10.57 2.77 -17.86
CA ALA A 90 -10.98 3.09 -19.23
C ALA A 90 -10.39 4.43 -19.70
N PHE A 91 -10.27 4.58 -21.03
CA PHE A 91 -9.87 5.84 -21.67
C PHE A 91 -11.10 6.61 -22.14
N VAL A 92 -11.10 7.94 -21.99
CA VAL A 92 -12.17 8.78 -22.52
C VAL A 92 -11.80 9.16 -23.96
N GLU A 93 -12.59 8.73 -24.94
CA GLU A 93 -12.33 9.03 -26.36
C GLU A 93 -12.40 10.54 -26.64
N GLY A 94 -11.56 11.04 -27.56
CA GLY A 94 -11.54 12.45 -27.94
C GLY A 94 -11.04 13.45 -26.88
N SER A 95 -10.69 12.99 -25.67
CA SER A 95 -10.45 13.85 -24.50
C SER A 95 -9.01 14.36 -24.31
N GLY A 96 -8.11 14.16 -25.29
CA GLY A 96 -6.70 14.55 -25.13
C GLY A 96 -5.90 13.73 -24.11
N GLY A 97 -6.43 12.58 -23.68
CA GLY A 97 -5.72 11.63 -22.80
C GLY A 97 -6.21 11.59 -21.36
N ILE A 98 -7.43 12.08 -21.09
CA ILE A 98 -8.16 11.90 -19.83
C ILE A 98 -8.60 10.44 -19.69
N GLN A 99 -8.60 9.94 -18.44
CA GLN A 99 -8.81 8.53 -18.13
C GLN A 99 -9.65 8.37 -16.88
N TYR A 100 -10.49 7.33 -16.85
CA TYR A 100 -11.03 6.84 -15.59
C TYR A 100 -9.99 5.92 -14.95
N ASN A 101 -9.45 6.33 -13.80
CA ASN A 101 -8.47 5.57 -13.04
C ASN A 101 -8.78 5.62 -11.53
N LEU A 102 -7.98 4.91 -10.74
CA LEU A 102 -8.17 4.80 -9.29
C LEU A 102 -7.43 5.88 -8.46
N GLU A 103 -6.80 6.86 -9.09
CA GLU A 103 -5.89 7.80 -8.42
C GLU A 103 -6.60 8.58 -7.31
N ASN A 104 -7.79 9.12 -7.61
CA ASN A 104 -8.58 9.87 -6.63
C ASN A 104 -8.94 9.04 -5.37
N TRP A 105 -9.09 7.72 -5.51
CA TRP A 105 -9.34 6.83 -4.37
C TRP A 105 -8.08 6.63 -3.54
N PHE A 106 -6.93 6.46 -4.20
CA PHE A 106 -5.65 6.36 -3.50
C PHE A 106 -5.29 7.63 -2.73
N SER A 107 -5.47 8.80 -3.33
CA SER A 107 -5.13 10.09 -2.71
C SER A 107 -5.85 10.31 -1.37
N ARG A 108 -7.08 9.79 -1.20
CA ARG A 108 -7.84 9.88 0.07
C ARG A 108 -7.11 9.21 1.23
N HIS A 109 -6.42 8.11 0.97
CA HIS A 109 -5.67 7.35 1.98
C HIS A 109 -4.22 7.87 2.13
N GLU A 110 -3.66 8.48 1.10
CA GLU A 110 -2.30 9.05 1.13
C GLU A 110 -2.21 10.35 1.94
N GLY A 111 -3.32 11.09 2.05
CA GLY A 111 -3.41 12.31 2.85
C GLY A 111 -3.09 12.10 4.33
N GLY A 112 -2.33 13.04 4.91
CA GLY A 112 -1.95 13.04 6.33
C GLY A 112 -0.85 12.05 6.72
N TYR A 113 -0.24 11.32 5.77
CA TYR A 113 0.83 10.37 6.06
C TYR A 113 2.09 11.04 6.64
N GLU A 114 2.50 12.18 6.08
CA GLU A 114 3.70 12.92 6.53
C GLU A 114 3.51 13.49 7.94
N GLU A 115 2.36 14.09 8.23
CA GLU A 115 1.98 14.56 9.58
C GLU A 115 1.91 13.40 10.57
N ALA A 116 1.33 12.25 10.18
CA ALA A 116 1.30 11.07 11.01
C ALA A 116 2.72 10.57 11.34
N CYS A 117 3.62 10.54 10.37
CA CYS A 117 5.04 10.20 10.62
C CYS A 117 5.70 11.20 11.56
N GLY A 118 5.46 12.50 11.39
CA GLY A 118 5.92 13.54 12.31
C GLY A 118 5.46 13.28 13.75
N TYR A 119 4.16 13.01 13.94
CA TYR A 119 3.60 12.70 15.25
C TYR A 119 4.23 11.45 15.89
N LEU A 120 4.42 10.37 15.11
CA LEU A 120 4.98 9.11 15.62
C LEU A 120 6.42 9.24 16.15
N ARG A 121 7.21 10.18 15.63
CA ARG A 121 8.57 10.47 16.14
C ARG A 121 8.57 10.98 17.59
N HIS A 122 7.47 11.58 18.04
CA HIS A 122 7.37 12.22 19.35
C HIS A 122 6.59 11.40 20.40
N LEU A 123 6.18 10.17 20.07
CA LEU A 123 5.57 9.27 21.07
C LEU A 123 6.52 8.97 22.24
N GLU A 124 5.96 8.70 23.41
CA GLU A 124 6.73 8.18 24.53
C GLU A 124 7.22 6.76 24.25
N GLN A 125 8.37 6.38 24.80
CA GLN A 125 8.84 5.00 24.73
C GLN A 125 7.97 4.10 25.63
N GLY A 126 7.78 2.84 25.23
CA GLY A 126 7.04 1.85 26.00
C GLY A 126 5.64 1.55 25.46
N ARG A 127 4.85 0.85 26.27
CA ARG A 127 3.52 0.38 25.88
C ARG A 127 2.48 1.48 26.11
N GLN A 128 1.75 1.83 25.06
CA GLN A 128 0.68 2.84 25.09
C GLN A 128 -0.43 2.49 24.10
N LYS A 129 -1.54 3.23 24.13
CA LYS A 129 -2.63 3.07 23.15
C LYS A 129 -2.15 3.47 21.76
N ALA A 130 -2.45 2.67 20.74
CA ALA A 130 -2.11 3.01 19.36
C ALA A 130 -2.81 4.32 18.92
N PRO A 131 -2.04 5.37 18.56
CA PRO A 131 -2.62 6.66 18.20
C PRO A 131 -3.24 6.63 16.79
N LYS A 132 -4.13 7.58 16.50
CA LYS A 132 -4.73 7.76 15.16
C LYS A 132 -3.68 7.84 14.04
N ALA A 133 -2.55 8.48 14.31
CA ALA A 133 -1.42 8.58 13.39
C ALA A 133 -0.86 7.20 12.97
N LEU A 134 -0.71 6.27 13.91
CA LEU A 134 -0.21 4.93 13.61
C LEU A 134 -1.18 4.18 12.69
N TRP A 135 -2.47 4.27 13.00
CA TRP A 135 -3.48 3.64 12.17
C TRP A 135 -3.53 4.20 10.75
N ARG A 136 -3.38 5.52 10.58
CA ARG A 136 -3.28 6.16 9.26
C ARG A 136 -2.11 5.58 8.46
N VAL A 137 -0.94 5.46 9.10
CA VAL A 137 0.25 4.85 8.49
C VAL A 137 -0.01 3.40 8.10
N LEU A 138 -0.49 2.56 9.02
CA LEU A 138 -0.75 1.14 8.75
C LEU A 138 -1.79 0.94 7.65
N GLN A 139 -2.80 1.81 7.60
CA GLN A 139 -3.82 1.77 6.57
C GLN A 139 -3.24 2.08 5.19
N LEU A 140 -2.45 3.15 5.04
CA LEU A 140 -1.77 3.41 3.78
C LEU A 140 -0.83 2.27 3.39
N LYS A 141 -0.12 1.67 4.36
CA LYS A 141 0.76 0.53 4.10
C LYS A 141 -0.01 -0.68 3.59
N LEU A 142 -1.15 -1.01 4.19
CA LEU A 142 -2.01 -2.09 3.70
C LEU A 142 -2.50 -1.82 2.28
N LEU A 143 -2.92 -0.58 1.98
CA LEU A 143 -3.32 -0.18 0.63
C LEU A 143 -2.16 -0.35 -0.36
N GLY A 144 -0.95 0.11 0.02
CA GLY A 144 0.28 -0.06 -0.74
C GLY A 144 0.56 -1.53 -1.06
N ILE A 145 0.43 -2.42 -0.07
CA ILE A 145 0.60 -3.86 -0.26
C ILE A 145 -0.39 -4.43 -1.29
N LEU A 146 -1.67 -4.05 -1.20
CA LEU A 146 -2.75 -4.57 -2.06
C LEU A 146 -2.71 -4.02 -3.49
N ARG A 147 -2.37 -2.74 -3.66
CA ARG A 147 -2.28 -2.10 -4.99
C ARG A 147 -0.96 -2.37 -5.71
N ASN A 148 0.02 -2.96 -5.03
CA ASN A 148 1.33 -3.19 -5.63
C ASN A 148 1.29 -4.37 -6.62
N PRO A 149 1.55 -4.14 -7.91
CA PRO A 149 1.46 -5.17 -8.94
C PRO A 149 2.48 -6.30 -8.75
N TYR A 150 3.62 -6.08 -8.08
CA TYR A 150 4.55 -7.17 -7.76
C TYR A 150 3.97 -8.17 -6.75
N ASN A 151 2.96 -7.78 -5.99
CA ASN A 151 2.40 -8.58 -4.92
C ASN A 151 1.24 -9.49 -5.34
N HIS A 152 0.72 -9.37 -6.57
CA HIS A 152 -0.50 -10.07 -7.00
C HIS A 152 -0.41 -11.61 -6.92
N ASN A 153 0.79 -12.19 -7.03
CA ASN A 153 1.06 -13.63 -6.89
C ASN A 153 1.59 -14.03 -5.51
N ASN A 154 1.72 -13.08 -4.57
CA ASN A 154 2.23 -13.39 -3.24
C ASN A 154 1.13 -14.06 -2.40
N LEU A 155 1.43 -15.18 -1.74
CA LEU A 155 0.44 -15.95 -0.96
C LEU A 155 -0.21 -15.15 0.18
N PHE A 156 0.53 -14.26 0.84
CA PHE A 156 -0.01 -13.40 1.89
C PHE A 156 -1.05 -12.43 1.32
N VAL A 157 -0.70 -11.76 0.22
CA VAL A 157 -1.57 -10.77 -0.43
C VAL A 157 -2.73 -11.44 -1.15
N HIS A 158 -2.52 -12.62 -1.72
CA HIS A 158 -3.58 -13.45 -2.28
C HIS A 158 -4.63 -13.79 -1.22
N ARG A 159 -4.24 -14.15 0.00
CA ARG A 159 -5.22 -14.40 1.09
C ARG A 159 -6.05 -13.16 1.43
N LEU A 160 -5.42 -11.97 1.50
CA LEU A 160 -6.17 -10.71 1.70
C LEU A 160 -7.18 -10.47 0.57
N HIS A 161 -6.75 -10.68 -0.68
CA HIS A 161 -7.64 -10.56 -1.83
C HIS A 161 -8.78 -11.57 -1.79
N GLN A 162 -8.54 -12.83 -1.40
CA GLN A 162 -9.60 -13.83 -1.25
C GLN A 162 -10.62 -13.42 -0.18
N ALA A 163 -10.15 -12.93 0.96
CA ALA A 163 -11.03 -12.44 2.03
C ALA A 163 -11.92 -11.26 1.55
N ILE A 164 -11.36 -10.35 0.74
CA ILE A 164 -12.14 -9.27 0.11
C ILE A 164 -13.12 -9.83 -0.94
N LEU A 165 -12.68 -10.77 -1.77
CA LEU A 165 -13.49 -11.39 -2.83
C LEU A 165 -14.70 -12.15 -2.28
N ALA A 166 -14.55 -12.81 -1.14
CA ALA A 166 -15.65 -13.49 -0.45
C ALA A 166 -16.77 -12.52 -0.03
N GLN A 167 -16.45 -11.23 0.11
CA GLN A 167 -17.37 -10.17 0.54
C GLN A 167 -17.82 -9.28 -0.62
N LEU A 168 -17.21 -9.43 -1.81
CA LEU A 168 -17.50 -8.61 -2.98
C LEU A 168 -18.85 -9.02 -3.58
N PRO A 169 -19.80 -8.08 -3.74
CA PRO A 169 -20.96 -8.35 -4.59
C PRO A 169 -20.49 -8.61 -6.03
N HIS A 170 -21.33 -9.28 -6.81
CA HIS A 170 -21.04 -9.61 -8.19
C HIS A 170 -20.66 -8.35 -9.00
N ILE A 171 -19.42 -8.30 -9.50
CA ILE A 171 -18.96 -7.26 -10.43
C ILE A 171 -19.59 -7.52 -11.80
N SER A 172 -20.23 -6.51 -12.38
CA SER A 172 -20.95 -6.69 -13.65
C SER A 172 -20.01 -7.03 -14.82
N THR A 173 -20.49 -7.88 -15.73
CA THR A 173 -19.73 -8.30 -16.92
C THR A 173 -19.40 -7.11 -17.81
N GLU A 174 -20.26 -6.09 -17.87
CA GLU A 174 -20.06 -4.88 -18.65
C GLU A 174 -18.81 -4.12 -18.20
N PHE A 175 -18.58 -3.98 -16.89
CA PHE A 175 -17.38 -3.30 -16.40
C PHE A 175 -16.10 -4.09 -16.66
N VAL A 176 -16.13 -5.40 -16.44
CA VAL A 176 -14.98 -6.27 -16.75
C VAL A 176 -14.66 -6.17 -18.24
N THR A 177 -15.68 -6.12 -19.09
CA THR A 177 -15.54 -5.93 -20.54
C THR A 177 -14.92 -4.58 -20.88
N LEU A 178 -15.38 -3.49 -20.25
CA LEU A 178 -14.82 -2.17 -20.44
C LEU A 178 -13.32 -2.12 -20.11
N ILE A 179 -12.94 -2.68 -18.96
CA ILE A 179 -11.54 -2.82 -18.54
C ILE A 179 -10.73 -3.63 -19.57
N ALA A 180 -11.31 -4.69 -20.12
CA ALA A 180 -10.65 -5.57 -21.09
C ALA A 180 -10.43 -4.90 -22.47
N GLN A 181 -11.26 -3.92 -22.85
CA GLN A 181 -11.18 -3.22 -24.14
C GLN A 181 -10.00 -2.24 -24.27
N ARG A 182 -9.16 -2.09 -23.24
CA ARG A 182 -8.02 -1.15 -23.26
C ARG A 182 -7.05 -1.42 -24.43
N PRO A 183 -6.44 -0.37 -25.01
CA PRO A 183 -5.46 -0.50 -26.08
C PRO A 183 -4.27 -1.41 -25.73
N GLN A 184 -4.11 -2.48 -26.51
CA GLN A 184 -3.12 -3.55 -26.30
C GLN A 184 -1.65 -3.09 -26.26
N PRO A 185 -1.16 -2.14 -27.08
CA PRO A 185 0.26 -1.80 -27.09
C PRO A 185 0.80 -1.30 -25.73
N ARG A 186 0.00 -0.54 -24.98
CA ARG A 186 0.37 -0.04 -23.65
C ARG A 186 0.28 -1.13 -22.58
N LEU A 187 -0.74 -1.98 -22.69
CA LEU A 187 -1.00 -3.09 -21.77
C LEU A 187 0.14 -4.13 -21.78
N ARG A 188 0.69 -4.45 -22.96
CA ARG A 188 1.78 -5.44 -23.12
C ARG A 188 2.97 -5.21 -22.19
N ARG A 189 3.36 -3.96 -21.97
CA ARG A 189 4.50 -3.63 -21.09
C ARG A 189 4.19 -3.94 -19.63
N ILE A 190 2.97 -3.65 -19.18
CA ILE A 190 2.52 -3.92 -17.81
C ILE A 190 2.42 -5.42 -17.59
N LEU A 191 1.73 -6.13 -18.49
CA LEU A 191 1.57 -7.58 -18.42
C LEU A 191 2.92 -8.31 -18.36
N LYS A 192 3.87 -7.91 -19.23
CA LYS A 192 5.21 -8.48 -19.22
C LYS A 192 6.00 -8.12 -17.97
N LYS A 193 5.99 -6.86 -17.52
CA LYS A 193 6.78 -6.40 -16.38
C LYS A 193 6.38 -7.11 -15.08
N PHE A 194 5.08 -7.28 -14.87
CA PHE A 194 4.54 -7.83 -13.63
C PHE A 194 4.03 -9.26 -13.79
N ALA A 195 4.29 -9.93 -14.90
CA ALA A 195 3.86 -11.31 -15.17
C ALA A 195 2.35 -11.56 -15.01
N PHE A 196 1.52 -10.57 -15.37
CA PHE A 196 0.07 -10.76 -15.44
C PHE A 196 -0.35 -11.47 -16.72
N THR A 197 -1.38 -12.32 -16.63
CA THR A 197 -2.22 -12.63 -17.79
C THR A 197 -3.17 -11.45 -18.09
N PRO A 198 -3.65 -11.27 -19.33
CA PRO A 198 -4.64 -10.23 -19.64
C PRO A 198 -5.85 -10.26 -18.70
N ASP A 199 -6.44 -11.44 -18.50
CA ASP A 199 -7.58 -11.63 -17.60
C ASP A 199 -7.23 -11.38 -16.14
N GLY A 200 -6.05 -11.82 -15.71
CA GLY A 200 -5.58 -11.62 -14.34
C GLY A 200 -5.44 -10.15 -14.00
N TYR A 201 -4.89 -9.35 -14.91
CA TYR A 201 -4.77 -7.91 -14.75
C TYR A 201 -6.13 -7.19 -14.75
N THR A 202 -7.02 -7.58 -15.68
CA THR A 202 -8.39 -7.05 -15.74
C THR A 202 -9.14 -7.31 -14.43
N ARG A 203 -9.10 -8.55 -13.92
CA ARG A 203 -9.71 -8.90 -12.63
C ARG A 203 -9.06 -8.18 -11.46
N TRP A 204 -7.73 -8.07 -11.46
CA TRP A 204 -7.02 -7.35 -10.40
C TRP A 204 -7.46 -5.88 -10.30
N LEU A 205 -7.59 -5.18 -11.42
CA LEU A 205 -8.11 -3.82 -11.45
C LEU A 205 -9.57 -3.72 -11.03
N ALA A 206 -10.41 -4.66 -11.49
CA ALA A 206 -11.81 -4.71 -11.10
C ALA A 206 -11.95 -4.92 -9.58
N ASN A 207 -11.12 -5.77 -8.99
CA ASN A 207 -11.09 -6.04 -7.56
C ASN A 207 -10.60 -4.81 -6.77
N LEU A 208 -9.57 -4.09 -7.25
CA LEU A 208 -9.13 -2.84 -6.60
C LEU A 208 -10.24 -1.80 -6.60
N TYR A 209 -10.94 -1.63 -7.72
CA TYR A 209 -12.11 -0.75 -7.78
C TYR A 209 -13.20 -1.19 -6.79
N GLY A 210 -13.60 -2.47 -6.84
CA GLY A 210 -14.66 -3.00 -6.00
C GLY A 210 -14.35 -2.92 -4.50
N MET A 211 -13.06 -3.07 -4.15
CA MET A 211 -12.59 -2.96 -2.78
C MET A 211 -12.67 -1.52 -2.24
N LEU A 212 -12.38 -0.52 -3.09
CA LEU A 212 -12.28 0.88 -2.69
C LEU A 212 -13.62 1.62 -2.78
N SER A 213 -14.46 1.28 -3.76
CA SER A 213 -15.67 2.03 -4.07
C SER A 213 -16.72 1.98 -2.97
N GLU A 214 -17.06 3.14 -2.41
CA GLU A 214 -18.10 3.28 -1.39
C GLU A 214 -19.53 3.10 -1.94
N GLY A 215 -19.73 3.29 -3.25
CA GLY A 215 -21.01 2.94 -3.87
C GLY A 215 -21.17 1.43 -4.12
N VAL A 216 -20.11 0.62 -3.97
CA VAL A 216 -20.23 -0.85 -3.88
C VAL A 216 -20.70 -1.22 -2.47
N LEU A 217 -19.95 -0.81 -1.46
CA LEU A 217 -20.25 -1.03 -0.05
C LEU A 217 -19.82 0.18 0.78
N GLN A 218 -20.66 0.59 1.72
CA GLN A 218 -20.34 1.66 2.66
C GLN A 218 -20.35 1.10 4.10
N PRO A 219 -19.27 1.26 4.87
CA PRO A 219 -17.93 1.68 4.43
C PRO A 219 -17.30 0.70 3.43
N SER A 220 -16.25 1.12 2.72
CA SER A 220 -15.62 0.30 1.68
C SER A 220 -15.08 -1.04 2.22
N LEU A 221 -14.93 -2.02 1.34
CA LEU A 221 -14.35 -3.32 1.72
C LEU A 221 -12.90 -3.19 2.19
N PHE A 222 -12.17 -2.20 1.70
CA PHE A 222 -10.84 -1.87 2.21
C PHE A 222 -10.88 -1.49 3.70
N GLU A 223 -11.79 -0.59 4.09
CA GLU A 223 -11.96 -0.18 5.49
C GLU A 223 -12.43 -1.35 6.37
N ARG A 224 -13.32 -2.19 5.85
CA ARG A 224 -13.80 -3.41 6.53
C ARG A 224 -12.69 -4.44 6.73
N LEU A 225 -11.86 -4.69 5.71
CA LEU A 225 -10.68 -5.55 5.82
C LEU A 225 -9.73 -5.00 6.88
N PHE A 226 -9.45 -3.69 6.84
CA PHE A 226 -8.58 -3.06 7.81
C PHE A 226 -9.13 -3.26 9.24
N ALA A 227 -10.43 -3.05 9.47
CA ALA A 227 -11.05 -3.31 10.76
C ALA A 227 -11.01 -4.79 11.16
N ALA A 228 -11.25 -5.71 10.22
CA ALA A 228 -11.20 -7.15 10.46
C ALA A 228 -9.81 -7.63 10.93
N LEU A 229 -8.73 -7.06 10.38
CA LEU A 229 -7.36 -7.34 10.84
C LEU A 229 -7.15 -6.99 12.33
N PHE A 230 -7.88 -6.01 12.83
CA PHE A 230 -7.71 -5.42 14.16
C PHE A 230 -8.94 -5.63 15.06
N SER A 231 -9.83 -6.57 14.73
CA SER A 231 -11.09 -6.78 15.47
C SER A 231 -10.91 -7.48 16.82
N GLN A 232 -9.81 -8.22 17.00
CA GLN A 232 -9.47 -8.99 18.20
C GLN A 232 -8.17 -8.45 18.83
N PRO A 233 -8.24 -7.50 19.78
CA PRO A 233 -7.05 -6.85 20.35
C PRO A 233 -6.03 -7.81 20.96
N GLU A 234 -6.47 -8.90 21.56
CA GLU A 234 -5.65 -9.96 22.14
C GLU A 234 -4.91 -10.79 21.09
N ALA A 235 -5.42 -10.81 19.86
CA ALA A 235 -4.81 -11.51 18.73
C ALA A 235 -3.78 -10.66 17.98
N VAL A 236 -3.65 -9.38 18.33
CA VAL A 236 -2.80 -8.42 17.64
C VAL A 236 -1.81 -7.75 18.58
N LYS A 237 -0.55 -7.68 18.16
CA LYS A 237 0.47 -6.86 18.81
C LYS A 237 1.13 -5.96 17.78
N ILE A 238 1.29 -4.67 18.12
CA ILE A 238 1.97 -3.71 17.26
C ILE A 238 3.23 -3.21 17.97
N GLU A 239 4.35 -3.21 17.26
CA GLU A 239 5.60 -2.62 17.70
C GLU A 239 6.02 -1.51 16.73
N LEU A 240 6.47 -0.38 17.27
CA LEU A 240 7.04 0.73 16.51
C LEU A 240 8.49 0.92 16.96
N TYR A 241 9.43 0.74 16.04
CA TYR A 241 10.85 0.93 16.28
C TYR A 241 11.29 2.28 15.74
N ARG A 242 12.05 3.06 16.53
CA ARG A 242 12.51 4.42 16.14
C ARG A 242 14.00 4.64 16.40
N TYR A 243 14.60 5.54 15.64
CA TYR A 243 16.02 5.89 15.67
C TYR A 243 16.22 7.42 15.59
N PRO A 244 15.84 8.18 16.65
CA PRO A 244 15.70 9.65 16.61
C PRO A 244 17.01 10.41 16.32
N ASP A 245 18.18 9.83 16.62
CA ASP A 245 19.48 10.50 16.46
C ASP A 245 20.21 10.14 15.16
N GLN A 246 19.47 9.68 14.14
CA GLN A 246 20.04 9.12 12.91
C GLN A 246 21.04 7.97 13.19
N SER A 247 20.85 7.28 14.31
CA SER A 247 21.67 6.16 14.77
C SER A 247 21.60 4.95 13.82
N GLY A 248 20.70 4.97 12.85
CA GLY A 248 20.66 4.05 11.74
C GLY A 248 19.43 4.29 10.85
N TYR A 249 19.52 3.82 9.61
CA TYR A 249 18.40 3.90 8.68
C TYR A 249 17.72 2.56 8.43
N CYS A 250 16.46 2.67 8.00
CA CYS A 250 15.57 1.60 7.61
C CYS A 250 15.37 1.65 6.09
N PHE A 251 15.41 0.49 5.45
CA PHE A 251 14.99 0.35 4.07
C PHE A 251 13.47 0.33 3.96
N PHE A 252 12.95 0.65 2.78
CA PHE A 252 11.67 0.13 2.32
C PHE A 252 11.89 -0.73 1.07
N ALA A 253 11.13 -1.80 0.92
CA ALA A 253 11.21 -2.69 -0.25
C ALA A 253 10.26 -2.20 -1.35
N ASP A 254 10.56 -2.49 -2.62
CA ASP A 254 9.62 -2.31 -3.73
C ASP A 254 8.36 -3.19 -3.63
N SER A 255 8.31 -4.15 -2.70
CA SER A 255 7.11 -4.89 -2.32
C SER A 255 6.25 -4.19 -1.26
N SER A 256 6.76 -3.12 -0.61
CA SER A 256 6.15 -2.34 0.49
C SER A 256 6.16 -2.99 1.88
N TYR A 257 6.54 -4.26 2.01
CA TYR A 257 6.51 -4.99 3.28
C TYR A 257 7.53 -6.12 3.32
N CYS A 258 7.71 -6.70 4.51
CA CYS A 258 8.44 -7.95 4.69
C CYS A 258 7.70 -8.84 5.70
N LEU A 259 7.97 -10.15 5.65
CA LEU A 259 7.25 -11.12 6.45
C LEU A 259 8.19 -12.00 7.26
N GLN A 260 7.68 -12.41 8.42
CA GLN A 260 8.23 -13.51 9.19
C GLN A 260 7.08 -14.38 9.68
N TYR A 261 7.21 -15.69 9.46
CA TYR A 261 6.23 -16.68 9.87
C TYR A 261 6.77 -17.53 11.00
N SER A 262 5.87 -17.91 11.90
CA SER A 262 6.07 -18.96 12.90
C SER A 262 4.78 -19.79 12.98
N GLU A 263 4.79 -20.90 13.72
CA GLU A 263 3.59 -21.72 13.91
C GLU A 263 2.43 -20.93 14.56
N LYS A 264 2.76 -19.98 15.43
CA LYS A 264 1.78 -19.24 16.25
C LYS A 264 1.46 -17.86 15.71
N THR A 265 2.35 -17.25 14.94
CA THR A 265 2.28 -15.82 14.64
C THR A 265 2.75 -15.51 13.22
N LEU A 266 2.00 -14.65 12.55
CA LEU A 266 2.40 -13.94 11.34
C LEU A 266 2.86 -12.54 11.72
N SER A 267 4.10 -12.18 11.37
CA SER A 267 4.64 -10.83 11.58
C SER A 267 4.81 -10.13 10.25
N VAL A 268 4.18 -8.96 10.11
CA VAL A 268 4.27 -8.10 8.93
C VAL A 268 5.06 -6.85 9.30
N GLY A 269 6.26 -6.72 8.71
CA GLY A 269 7.08 -5.54 8.85
C GLY A 269 6.78 -4.53 7.75
N VAL A 270 6.54 -3.28 8.12
CA VAL A 270 6.29 -2.17 7.19
C VAL A 270 7.17 -0.99 7.54
N SER A 271 7.74 -0.34 6.52
CA SER A 271 8.52 0.88 6.76
C SER A 271 7.56 1.99 7.21
N VAL A 272 8.00 2.92 8.06
CA VAL A 272 7.24 4.15 8.36
C VAL A 272 7.98 5.35 7.79
N ALA A 273 9.28 5.43 8.07
CA ALA A 273 10.20 6.45 7.58
C ALA A 273 11.64 5.91 7.58
N ALA A 274 12.62 6.72 7.11
CA ALA A 274 14.03 6.32 7.16
C ALA A 274 14.52 5.94 8.56
N ASP A 275 13.91 6.49 9.60
CA ASP A 275 14.26 6.33 11.01
C ASP A 275 13.24 5.50 11.80
N MET A 276 12.23 4.92 11.14
CA MET A 276 11.17 4.19 11.83
C MET A 276 10.58 3.05 10.98
N PHE A 277 10.27 1.93 11.62
CA PHE A 277 9.45 0.86 11.03
C PHE A 277 8.49 0.29 12.07
N ALA A 278 7.39 -0.29 11.60
CA ALA A 278 6.41 -0.96 12.44
C ALA A 278 6.37 -2.46 12.13
N ILE A 279 6.10 -3.25 13.15
CA ILE A 279 5.79 -4.68 13.01
C ILE A 279 4.40 -4.92 13.57
N VAL A 280 3.54 -5.50 12.75
CA VAL A 280 2.22 -5.99 13.16
C VAL A 280 2.28 -7.50 13.28
N HIS A 281 2.08 -8.00 14.49
CA HIS A 281 1.99 -9.42 14.78
C HIS A 281 0.53 -9.83 14.87
N LEU A 282 0.16 -10.85 14.11
CA LEU A 282 -1.17 -11.46 14.11
C LEU A 282 -1.03 -12.90 14.58
N GLN A 283 -1.87 -13.32 15.53
CA GLN A 283 -2.01 -14.74 15.85
C GLN A 283 -2.46 -15.51 14.59
N SER A 284 -1.91 -16.71 14.39
CA SER A 284 -2.17 -17.49 13.18
C SER A 284 -3.63 -17.91 13.05
N SER A 285 -4.35 -18.14 14.15
CA SER A 285 -5.79 -18.41 14.16
C SER A 285 -6.58 -17.21 13.62
N HIS A 286 -6.32 -16.02 14.17
CA HIS A 286 -6.97 -14.77 13.75
C HIS A 286 -6.67 -14.45 12.27
N TRP A 287 -5.41 -14.58 11.85
CA TRP A 287 -5.04 -14.43 10.45
C TRP A 287 -5.78 -15.43 9.54
N ARG A 288 -5.96 -16.66 10.01
CA ARG A 288 -6.61 -17.69 9.21
C ARG A 288 -8.10 -17.41 8.98
N ASN A 289 -8.76 -16.82 9.96
CA ASN A 289 -10.19 -16.60 9.96
C ASN A 289 -10.57 -15.15 9.59
N ILE A 290 -9.67 -14.40 8.95
CA ILE A 290 -9.88 -12.99 8.62
C ILE A 290 -11.17 -12.73 7.82
N GLU A 291 -11.58 -13.66 6.95
CA GLU A 291 -12.80 -13.55 6.15
C GLU A 291 -14.09 -13.59 6.99
N GLU A 292 -14.04 -14.25 8.14
CA GLU A 292 -15.15 -14.35 9.10
C GLU A 292 -15.25 -13.09 9.98
N ASN A 293 -14.20 -12.26 10.00
CA ASN A 293 -14.08 -11.10 10.87
C ASN A 293 -14.56 -9.79 10.22
N PHE A 294 -15.09 -9.83 9.00
CA PHE A 294 -15.63 -8.64 8.34
C PHE A 294 -16.89 -8.17 9.04
N ALA A 295 -16.84 -6.98 9.63
CA ALA A 295 -18.00 -6.37 10.29
C ALA A 295 -18.89 -5.63 9.28
N GLU A 296 -20.21 -5.75 9.47
CA GLU A 296 -21.18 -4.98 8.68
C GLU A 296 -21.11 -3.47 8.96
N GLN A 297 -20.82 -3.13 10.22
CA GLN A 297 -20.64 -1.77 10.71
C GLN A 297 -19.25 -1.63 11.32
N LEU A 298 -18.58 -0.51 11.07
CA LEU A 298 -17.29 -0.23 11.69
C LEU A 298 -17.49 0.31 13.10
N LEU A 299 -17.12 -0.50 14.08
CA LEU A 299 -17.05 -0.06 15.47
C LEU A 299 -15.83 0.86 15.67
N PRO A 300 -15.85 1.73 16.69
CA PRO A 300 -14.66 2.46 17.11
C PRO A 300 -13.49 1.50 17.29
N ARG A 301 -12.31 1.88 16.79
CA ARG A 301 -11.12 1.03 16.84
C ARG A 301 -10.85 0.60 18.27
N ALA A 302 -10.70 -0.71 18.45
CA ALA A 302 -10.41 -1.29 19.75
C ALA A 302 -9.07 -0.76 20.32
N ASP A 303 -8.93 -0.85 21.64
CA ASP A 303 -7.80 -0.32 22.39
C ASP A 303 -6.55 -1.21 22.26
N ILE A 304 -6.10 -1.40 21.01
CA ILE A 304 -4.90 -2.16 20.70
C ILE A 304 -3.68 -1.35 21.15
N PRO A 305 -2.82 -1.94 21.99
CA PRO A 305 -1.60 -1.28 22.42
C PRO A 305 -0.54 -1.32 21.31
N VAL A 306 0.25 -0.25 21.24
CA VAL A 306 1.54 -0.22 20.54
C VAL A 306 2.67 -0.21 21.56
N THR A 307 3.73 -0.96 21.31
CA THR A 307 4.99 -0.86 22.06
C THR A 307 5.99 -0.06 21.23
N VAL A 308 6.40 1.09 21.74
CA VAL A 308 7.41 1.96 21.11
C VAL A 308 8.79 1.62 21.68
N VAL A 309 9.74 1.36 20.80
CA VAL A 309 11.11 0.95 21.16
C VAL A 309 12.12 1.80 20.42
N ASP A 310 12.99 2.48 21.16
CA ASP A 310 14.03 3.33 20.57
C ASP A 310 15.37 2.58 20.51
N ASN A 311 16.13 2.82 19.44
CA ASN A 311 17.53 2.37 19.28
C ASN A 311 17.78 0.86 19.40
N ASN A 312 16.79 0.01 19.11
CA ASN A 312 17.02 -1.44 18.99
C ASN A 312 17.68 -1.78 17.64
N HIS A 313 19.01 -1.68 17.57
CA HIS A 313 19.75 -1.92 16.34
C HIS A 313 19.69 -3.38 15.85
N THR A 314 19.59 -4.35 16.76
CA THR A 314 19.41 -5.76 16.41
C THR A 314 18.16 -5.96 15.58
N GLN A 315 17.02 -5.41 16.04
CA GLN A 315 15.77 -5.51 15.30
C GLN A 315 15.83 -4.73 13.98
N ARG A 316 16.49 -3.57 13.94
CA ARG A 316 16.72 -2.81 12.70
C ARG A 316 17.41 -3.63 11.63
N ILE A 317 18.49 -4.32 12.01
CA ILE A 317 19.29 -5.15 11.09
C ILE A 317 18.44 -6.32 10.59
N VAL A 318 17.67 -6.96 11.46
CA VAL A 318 16.74 -8.03 11.08
C VAL A 318 15.71 -7.50 10.08
N TYR A 319 15.08 -6.37 10.38
CA TYR A 319 14.12 -5.71 9.49
C TYR A 319 14.72 -5.41 8.11
N ASN A 320 15.89 -4.76 8.05
CA ASN A 320 16.58 -4.43 6.80
C ASN A 320 16.93 -5.69 5.98
N ARG A 321 17.36 -6.77 6.64
CA ARG A 321 17.61 -8.08 5.96
C ARG A 321 16.31 -8.67 5.40
N LEU A 322 15.21 -8.56 6.14
CA LEU A 322 13.91 -9.02 5.68
C LEU A 322 13.39 -8.18 4.50
N CYS A 323 13.59 -6.86 4.49
CA CYS A 323 13.29 -6.01 3.33
C CYS A 323 14.04 -6.48 2.09
N ILE A 324 15.34 -6.78 2.21
CA ILE A 324 16.15 -7.30 1.09
C ILE A 324 15.62 -8.66 0.61
N ARG A 325 15.25 -9.55 1.54
CA ARG A 325 14.73 -10.88 1.22
C ARG A 325 13.38 -10.84 0.50
N TRP A 326 12.51 -9.90 0.87
CA TRP A 326 11.13 -9.79 0.37
C TRP A 326 10.95 -8.76 -0.74
N ALA A 327 11.99 -8.01 -1.09
CA ALA A 327 12.01 -7.16 -2.27
C ALA A 327 12.02 -7.99 -3.55
N HIS A 328 11.43 -7.45 -4.62
CA HIS A 328 11.40 -8.06 -5.93
C HIS A 328 12.64 -7.69 -6.76
N GLU A 329 12.98 -6.40 -6.86
CA GLU A 329 14.12 -5.90 -7.64
C GLU A 329 15.12 -5.11 -6.79
N ALA A 330 14.63 -4.32 -5.83
CA ALA A 330 15.44 -3.40 -5.05
C ALA A 330 14.81 -3.05 -3.69
N VAL A 331 15.67 -2.63 -2.78
CA VAL A 331 15.28 -1.85 -1.60
C VAL A 331 15.68 -0.40 -1.77
N PHE A 332 15.07 0.49 -0.99
CA PHE A 332 15.23 1.93 -1.12
C PHE A 332 15.46 2.56 0.25
N GLY A 333 16.22 3.65 0.30
CA GLY A 333 16.37 4.38 1.54
C GLY A 333 17.17 5.67 1.43
N LYS A 334 17.47 6.24 2.60
CA LYS A 334 18.07 7.57 2.76
C LYS A 334 19.58 7.65 2.53
N SER A 335 20.32 6.55 2.63
CA SER A 335 21.78 6.58 2.46
C SER A 335 22.23 5.71 1.30
N ASN A 336 23.34 6.11 0.67
CA ASN A 336 24.09 5.30 -0.28
C ASN A 336 25.21 4.49 0.39
N ARG A 337 25.35 4.57 1.72
CA ARG A 337 26.34 3.82 2.48
C ARG A 337 25.70 2.62 3.17
N LYS A 338 26.34 1.45 3.05
CA LYS A 338 25.80 0.17 3.53
C LYS A 338 25.81 0.05 5.05
N ASP A 339 26.83 0.61 5.70
CA ASP A 339 26.98 0.74 7.16
C ASP A 339 25.84 1.54 7.81
N ALA A 340 25.20 2.46 7.08
CA ALA A 340 24.03 3.15 7.59
C ALA A 340 22.84 2.20 7.87
N TYR A 341 22.86 0.98 7.32
CA TYR A 341 21.78 -0.01 7.43
C TYR A 341 22.14 -1.26 8.24
N PHE A 342 23.43 -1.51 8.51
CA PHE A 342 23.92 -2.77 9.09
C PHE A 342 24.91 -2.59 10.21
#